data_AF-A0A2H0RC51-F1
#
_entry.id   AF-A0A2H0RC51-F1
#
_cell.length_a   1.000
_cell.length_b   1.000
_cell.length_c   1.000
_cell.angle_alpha   90.00
_cell.angle_beta   90.00
_cell.angle_gamma   90.00
#
_symmetry.space_group_name_H-M   'P 1'
#
loop_
_entity.id
_entity.type
_entity.pdbx_description
1 polymer ?
#
loop_
_entity_poly.entity_id
_entity_poly.type
_entity_poly.pdbx_seq_one_letter_code
_entity_poly.pdbx_strand_id
1 'polypeptide(L)'
;MKMIMKKFLGSVALLSLLILPSLVLIDTAYAQVGPPDAQQVYIQTYGDVINIIETIADWMLGILLTLAVIFLIYAAFLYLTAAGDSTKIDKAKVIIVYAVVAIVVALLAQGIVLVAQSFVKK
;
A
#
# COMPACT_ATOMS: atom_id res chain seq x y z
N MET A 1 30.66 19.10 6.59
CA MET A 1 29.65 18.01 6.50
C MET A 1 28.55 18.05 7.57
N LYS A 2 28.77 18.64 8.76
CA LYS A 2 27.77 18.73 9.85
C LYS A 2 26.53 19.61 9.57
N MET A 3 26.62 20.53 8.60
CA MET A 3 25.55 21.50 8.32
C MET A 3 24.48 20.98 7.33
N ILE A 4 24.83 19.98 6.51
CA ILE A 4 23.93 19.40 5.51
C ILE A 4 22.96 18.40 6.17
N MET A 5 23.41 17.64 7.17
CA MET A 5 22.55 16.72 7.94
C MET A 5 21.47 17.43 8.76
N LYS A 6 21.73 18.63 9.32
CA LYS A 6 20.70 19.40 10.05
C LYS A 6 19.59 19.90 9.13
N LYS A 7 19.94 20.31 7.90
CA LYS A 7 18.97 20.76 6.88
C LYS A 7 18.19 19.57 6.30
N PHE A 8 18.82 18.41 6.18
CA PHE A 8 18.19 17.17 5.72
C PHE A 8 17.23 16.60 6.77
N LEU A 9 17.60 16.64 8.06
CA LEU A 9 16.74 16.20 9.16
C LEU A 9 15.52 17.13 9.34
N GLY A 10 15.72 18.44 9.14
CA GLY A 10 14.60 19.40 9.09
C GLY A 10 13.65 19.16 7.92
N SER A 11 14.16 18.78 6.75
CA SER A 11 13.31 18.50 5.57
C SER A 11 12.54 17.19 5.68
N VAL A 12 13.14 16.16 6.30
CA VAL A 12 12.46 14.88 6.59
C VAL A 12 11.37 15.08 7.66
N ALA A 13 11.62 15.94 8.66
CA ALA A 13 10.61 16.32 9.66
C ALA A 13 9.48 17.18 9.05
N LEU A 14 9.78 18.05 8.08
CA LEU A 14 8.76 18.81 7.33
C LEU A 14 7.91 17.92 6.42
N LEU A 15 8.53 16.91 5.78
CA LEU A 15 7.81 15.88 5.03
C LEU A 15 6.94 15.01 5.94
N SER A 16 7.41 14.62 7.13
CA SER A 16 6.55 13.92 8.10
C SER A 16 5.40 14.78 8.62
N LEU A 17 5.61 16.10 8.75
CA LEU A 17 4.58 17.04 9.16
C LEU A 17 3.52 17.26 8.06
N LEU A 18 3.89 17.15 6.79
CA LEU A 18 2.96 17.20 5.65
C LEU A 18 2.17 15.89 5.43
N ILE A 19 2.64 14.77 6.00
CA ILE A 19 1.93 13.48 5.98
C ILE A 19 0.86 13.43 7.09
N LEU A 20 0.98 14.25 8.15
CA LEU A 20 -0.04 14.34 9.20
C LEU A 20 -1.44 14.72 8.69
N PRO A 21 -1.64 15.74 7.84
CA PRO A 21 -2.98 16.04 7.32
C PRO A 21 -3.50 14.94 6.41
N SER A 22 -2.64 14.16 5.74
CA SER A 22 -3.11 12.99 4.99
C SER A 22 -3.64 11.88 5.90
N LEU A 23 -3.19 11.77 7.16
CA LEU A 23 -3.79 10.85 8.14
C LEU A 23 -5.16 11.36 8.63
N VAL A 24 -5.35 12.68 8.70
CA VAL A 24 -6.64 13.30 9.09
C VAL A 24 -7.68 13.22 7.97
N LEU A 25 -7.26 13.21 6.70
CA LEU A 25 -8.18 12.96 5.57
C LEU A 25 -8.59 11.50 5.45
N ILE A 26 -7.86 10.57 6.08
CA ILE A 26 -8.37 9.21 6.25
C ILE A 26 -9.58 9.24 7.20
N ASP A 27 -9.60 10.14 8.21
CA ASP A 27 -10.73 10.29 9.14
C ASP A 27 -11.98 10.90 8.51
N THR A 28 -11.87 11.74 7.46
CA THR A 28 -13.07 12.21 6.72
C THR A 28 -13.52 11.25 5.61
N ALA A 29 -12.65 10.35 5.15
CA ALA A 29 -13.09 9.15 4.44
C ALA A 29 -13.81 8.18 5.41
N TYR A 30 -13.39 8.12 6.67
CA TYR A 30 -14.11 7.43 7.75
C TYR A 30 -15.32 8.20 8.29
N ALA A 31 -15.48 9.50 8.06
CA ALA A 31 -16.67 10.22 8.55
C ALA A 31 -17.95 9.87 7.75
N GLN A 32 -17.83 9.18 6.60
CA GLN A 32 -18.94 8.49 5.94
C GLN A 32 -19.00 6.99 6.28
N VAL A 33 -18.04 6.50 7.06
CA VAL A 33 -18.03 5.20 7.71
C VAL A 33 -18.24 5.47 9.21
N GLY A 34 -19.48 5.82 9.59
CA GLY A 34 -19.87 5.93 11.00
C GLY A 34 -19.34 4.74 11.81
N PRO A 35 -19.19 4.87 13.15
CA PRO A 35 -18.52 3.86 13.99
C PRO A 35 -18.92 2.51 13.47
N PRO A 36 -17.99 1.62 13.04
CA PRO A 36 -18.39 0.35 12.49
C PRO A 36 -19.32 -0.19 13.54
N ASP A 37 -20.62 -0.26 13.20
CA ASP A 37 -21.58 -0.79 14.12
C ASP A 37 -20.89 -2.07 14.59
N ALA A 38 -20.86 -2.32 15.89
CA ALA A 38 -20.49 -3.64 16.34
C ALA A 38 -21.59 -4.56 15.79
N GLN A 39 -21.54 -4.84 14.49
CA GLN A 39 -22.15 -5.93 13.78
C GLN A 39 -21.38 -7.09 14.38
N GLN A 40 -21.84 -7.46 15.56
CA GLN A 40 -21.82 -8.81 16.07
C GLN A 40 -21.75 -9.70 14.84
N VAL A 41 -20.62 -10.39 14.67
CA VAL A 41 -20.41 -11.37 13.61
C VAL A 41 -21.37 -12.51 13.93
N TYR A 42 -22.64 -12.29 13.58
CA TYR A 42 -23.70 -13.26 13.66
C TYR A 42 -23.49 -14.15 12.46
N ILE A 43 -22.66 -15.20 12.58
CA ILE A 43 -22.54 -16.24 11.56
C ILE A 43 -23.93 -16.86 11.36
N GLN A 44 -24.69 -16.29 10.43
CA GLN A 44 -26.07 -16.67 10.14
C GLN A 44 -26.30 -16.73 8.63
N THR A 45 -25.41 -16.16 7.79
CA THR A 45 -25.55 -16.15 6.32
C THR A 45 -24.20 -16.02 5.61
N TYR A 46 -24.13 -16.48 4.36
CA TYR A 46 -22.97 -16.43 3.46
C TYR A 46 -22.25 -15.07 3.36
N GLY A 47 -22.88 -13.96 3.76
CA GLY A 47 -22.31 -12.61 3.76
C GLY A 47 -21.16 -12.40 4.76
N ASP A 48 -21.20 -13.05 5.94
CA ASP A 48 -20.15 -12.84 6.96
C ASP A 48 -18.80 -13.44 6.53
N VAL A 49 -18.85 -14.55 5.78
CA VAL A 49 -17.66 -15.18 5.21
C VAL A 49 -17.00 -14.25 4.20
N ILE A 50 -17.78 -13.49 3.42
CA ILE A 50 -17.27 -12.54 2.44
C ILE A 50 -16.61 -11.35 3.13
N ASN A 51 -17.20 -10.83 4.22
CA ASN A 51 -16.61 -9.72 4.98
C ASN A 51 -15.25 -10.10 5.60
N ILE A 52 -15.10 -11.34 6.07
CA ILE A 52 -13.81 -11.86 6.57
C ILE A 52 -12.79 -11.94 5.43
N ILE A 53 -13.19 -12.44 4.26
CA ILE A 53 -12.31 -12.53 3.09
C ILE A 53 -11.87 -11.14 2.62
N GLU A 54 -12.78 -10.16 2.60
CA GLU A 54 -12.48 -8.78 2.23
C GLU A 54 -11.50 -8.13 3.21
N THR A 55 -11.72 -8.30 4.51
CA THR A 55 -10.81 -7.79 5.55
C THR A 55 -9.39 -8.34 5.37
N ILE A 56 -9.27 -9.64 5.08
CA ILE A 56 -7.98 -10.30 4.83
C ILE A 56 -7.35 -9.77 3.53
N ALA A 57 -8.14 -9.65 2.46
CA ALA A 57 -7.66 -9.16 1.16
C ALA A 57 -7.14 -7.72 1.25
N ASP A 58 -7.82 -6.85 1.98
CA ASP A 58 -7.41 -5.46 2.20
C ASP A 58 -6.11 -5.37 2.99
N TRP A 59 -5.97 -6.19 4.04
CA TRP A 59 -4.71 -6.31 4.78
C TRP A 59 -3.56 -6.77 3.90
N MET A 60 -3.79 -7.79 3.06
CA MET A 60 -2.79 -8.29 2.11
C MET A 60 -2.40 -7.23 1.08
N LEU A 61 -3.38 -6.47 0.56
CA LEU A 61 -3.14 -5.38 -0.39
C LEU A 61 -2.29 -4.28 0.26
N GLY A 62 -2.60 -3.87 1.49
CA GLY A 62 -1.82 -2.88 2.23
C GLY A 62 -0.36 -3.30 2.44
N ILE A 63 -0.13 -4.57 2.79
CA ILE A 63 1.23 -5.12 2.94
C ILE A 63 1.97 -5.17 1.60
N LEU A 64 1.32 -5.64 0.54
CA LEU A 64 1.89 -5.72 -0.81
C LEU A 64 2.27 -4.33 -1.36
N LEU A 65 1.40 -3.33 -1.20
CA LEU A 65 1.71 -1.95 -1.60
C LEU A 65 2.87 -1.37 -0.80
N THR A 66 2.90 -1.59 0.52
CA THR A 66 3.99 -1.12 1.37
C THR A 66 5.33 -1.73 0.94
N LEU A 67 5.37 -3.04 0.70
CA LEU A 67 6.55 -3.73 0.18
C LEU A 67 6.94 -3.22 -1.20
N ALA A 68 5.97 -3.02 -2.11
CA ALA A 68 6.24 -2.52 -3.45
C ALA A 68 6.95 -1.16 -3.40
N VAL A 69 6.51 -0.23 -2.55
CA VAL A 69 7.15 1.08 -2.38
C VAL A 69 8.59 0.94 -1.87
N ILE A 70 8.83 0.07 -0.90
CA ILE A 70 10.19 -0.19 -0.37
C ILE A 70 11.12 -0.71 -1.48
N PHE A 71 10.66 -1.69 -2.27
CA PHE A 71 11.44 -2.23 -3.38
C PHE A 71 11.68 -1.21 -4.50
N LEU A 72 10.71 -0.34 -4.76
CA LEU A 72 10.83 0.73 -5.75
C LEU A 72 11.92 1.74 -5.33
N ILE A 73 11.93 2.13 -4.05
CA ILE A 73 12.97 3.00 -3.48
C ILE A 73 14.34 2.31 -3.57
N TYR A 74 14.43 1.03 -3.18
CA TYR A 74 15.67 0.27 -3.26
C TYR A 74 16.20 0.19 -4.70
N ALA A 75 15.32 -0.09 -5.68
CA ALA A 75 15.68 -0.13 -7.08
C ALA A 75 16.14 1.24 -7.61
N ALA A 76 15.50 2.32 -7.18
CA ALA A 76 15.91 3.68 -7.54
C ALA A 76 17.32 4.00 -7.03
N PHE A 77 17.64 3.65 -5.77
CA PHE A 77 18.99 3.79 -5.24
C PHE A 77 20.01 2.93 -5.99
N LEU A 78 19.66 1.67 -6.29
CA LEU A 78 20.54 0.77 -7.03
C LEU A 78 20.82 1.30 -8.45
N TYR A 79 19.82 1.88 -9.11
CA TYR A 79 19.96 2.49 -10.43
C TYR A 79 20.83 3.76 -10.38
N LEU A 80 20.58 4.67 -9.43
CA LEU A 80 21.35 5.92 -9.27
C LEU A 80 22.82 5.66 -8.92
N THR A 81 23.07 4.65 -8.08
CA THR A 81 24.43 4.31 -7.62
C THR A 81 25.15 3.33 -8.55
N ALA A 82 24.55 2.96 -9.69
CA ALA A 82 25.16 2.04 -10.63
C ALA A 82 26.42 2.59 -11.30
N ALA A 83 26.54 3.92 -11.45
CA ALA A 83 27.72 4.58 -12.02
C ALA A 83 28.19 4.00 -13.38
N GLY A 84 27.26 3.50 -14.20
CA GLY A 84 27.55 2.87 -15.49
C GLY A 84 27.76 1.36 -15.47
N ASP A 85 27.69 0.71 -14.30
CA ASP A 85 27.68 -0.75 -14.18
C ASP A 85 26.36 -1.33 -14.72
N SER A 86 26.43 -1.98 -15.89
CA SER A 86 25.29 -2.60 -16.56
C SER A 86 24.60 -3.65 -15.68
N THR A 87 25.35 -4.37 -14.84
CA THR A 87 24.82 -5.41 -13.96
C THR A 87 23.87 -4.82 -12.92
N LYS A 88 24.23 -3.67 -12.33
CA LYS A 88 23.40 -2.98 -11.34
C LYS A 88 22.17 -2.35 -11.97
N ILE A 89 22.33 -1.78 -13.18
CA ILE A 89 21.23 -1.22 -13.96
C ILE A 89 20.19 -2.29 -14.27
N ASP A 90 20.62 -3.45 -14.76
CA ASP A 90 19.70 -4.53 -15.12
C ASP A 90 19.02 -5.14 -13.89
N LYS A 91 19.75 -5.29 -12.77
CA LYS A 91 19.13 -5.66 -11.49
C LYS A 91 18.05 -4.67 -11.06
N ALA A 92 18.32 -3.36 -11.13
CA ALA A 92 17.33 -2.35 -10.76
C ALA A 92 16.07 -2.42 -11.63
N LYS A 93 16.22 -2.60 -12.95
CA LYS A 93 15.07 -2.78 -13.86
C LYS A 93 14.24 -4.00 -13.49
N VAL A 94 14.90 -5.13 -13.21
CA VAL A 94 14.23 -6.36 -12.81
C VAL A 94 13.42 -6.16 -11.52
N ILE A 95 14.00 -5.47 -10.53
CA ILE A 95 13.30 -5.17 -9.27
C ILE A 95 12.09 -4.26 -9.52
N ILE A 96 12.22 -3.24 -10.38
CA ILE A 96 11.10 -2.36 -10.75
C ILE A 96 9.97 -3.18 -11.40
N VAL A 97 10.28 -4.07 -12.35
CA VAL A 97 9.28 -4.92 -12.99
C VAL A 97 8.54 -5.78 -11.97
N TYR A 98 9.26 -6.42 -11.04
CA TYR A 98 8.62 -7.21 -9.98
C TYR A 98 7.77 -6.35 -9.03
N ALA A 99 8.20 -5.13 -8.69
CA ALA A 99 7.41 -4.21 -7.88
C ALA A 99 6.11 -3.81 -8.59
N VAL A 100 6.16 -3.54 -9.90
CA VAL A 100 4.96 -3.25 -10.71
C VAL A 100 4.03 -4.46 -10.75
N VAL A 101 4.57 -5.67 -10.95
CA VAL A 101 3.78 -6.92 -10.94
C VAL A 101 3.08 -7.10 -9.59
N ALA A 102 3.75 -6.83 -8.47
CA ALA A 102 3.13 -6.92 -7.14
C ALA A 102 1.94 -5.96 -7.00
N ILE A 103 2.06 -4.72 -7.50
CA ILE A 103 0.96 -3.74 -7.49
C ILE A 103 -0.20 -4.23 -8.35
N VAL A 104 0.08 -4.73 -9.56
CA VAL A 104 -0.96 -5.25 -10.47
C VAL A 104 -1.70 -6.43 -9.84
N VAL A 105 -0.97 -7.39 -9.24
CA VAL A 105 -1.56 -8.55 -8.56
C VAL A 105 -2.43 -8.10 -7.38
N ALA A 106 -1.96 -7.11 -6.61
CA ALA A 106 -2.72 -6.57 -5.48
C ALA A 106 -4.05 -5.92 -5.93
N LEU A 107 -4.03 -5.17 -7.03
CA LEU A 107 -5.23 -4.59 -7.63
C LEU A 107 -6.19 -5.66 -8.19
N LEU A 108 -5.65 -6.72 -8.82
CA LEU A 108 -6.46 -7.83 -9.33
C LEU A 108 -7.16 -8.60 -8.21
N ALA A 109 -6.50 -8.76 -7.06
CA ALA A 109 -7.09 -9.42 -5.89
C ALA A 109 -8.37 -8.70 -5.43
N GLN A 110 -8.37 -7.36 -5.35
CA GLN A 110 -9.58 -6.60 -5.03
C GLN A 110 -10.66 -6.71 -6.11
N GLY A 111 -10.27 -6.78 -7.39
CA GLY A 111 -11.22 -7.03 -8.48
C GLY A 111 -12.01 -8.33 -8.31
N ILE A 112 -11.35 -9.40 -7.83
CA ILE A 112 -12.01 -10.68 -7.57
C ILE A 112 -13.01 -10.58 -6.41
N VAL A 113 -12.67 -9.87 -5.33
CA VAL A 113 -13.58 -9.65 -4.19
C VAL A 113 -14.83 -8.88 -4.63
N LEU A 114 -14.65 -7.82 -5.42
CA LEU A 114 -15.75 -7.04 -6.01
C LEU A 114 -16.70 -7.90 -6.85
N VAL A 115 -16.14 -8.77 -7.67
CA VAL A 115 -16.93 -9.72 -8.48
C VAL A 115 -17.66 -10.71 -7.58
N ALA A 116 -17.01 -11.26 -6.55
CA ALA A 116 -17.65 -12.18 -5.61
C ALA A 116 -18.83 -11.54 -4.87
N GLN A 117 -18.70 -10.29 -4.42
CA GLN A 117 -19.79 -9.53 -3.79
C GLN A 117 -20.99 -9.35 -4.74
N SER A 118 -20.74 -9.15 -6.04
CA SER A 118 -21.81 -8.97 -7.03
C SER A 118 -22.75 -10.18 -7.17
N PHE A 119 -22.25 -11.38 -6.88
CA PHE A 119 -23.05 -12.61 -6.93
C PHE A 119 -23.88 -12.83 -5.66
N VAL A 120 -23.48 -12.27 -4.52
CA VAL A 120 -24.24 -12.40 -3.26
C VAL A 120 -25.32 -11.33 -3.11
N LYS A 121 -25.18 -10.19 -3.79
CA LYS A 121 -26.18 -9.12 -3.78
C LYS A 121 -27.40 -9.38 -4.68
N LYS A 122 -27.49 -10.54 -5.34
CA LYS A 122 -28.65 -11.00 -6.13
C LYS A 122 -29.43 -12.08 -5.39
#